data_AF-X1MQ77-F1
#
_entry.id   AF-X1MQ77-F1
#
_cell.length_a   1.000
_cell.length_b   1.000
_cell.length_c   1.000
_cell.angle_alpha   90.00
_cell.angle_beta   90.00
_cell.angle_gamma   90.00
#
_symmetry.space_group_name_H-M   'P 1'
#
loop_
_entity.id
_entity.type
_entity.pdbx_description
1 polymer ?
#
loop_
_entity_poly.entity_id
_entity_poly.type
_entity_poly.pdbx_seq_one_letter_code
_entity_poly.pdbx_strand_id
1 'polypeptide(L)'
;SEIKNKRIDNHIALELFWPGSKNFLETIAGSISNFNIEISPESHDEEIRKAFGRAYDNQSLERTIEDALKLGCKRVDLFFMIGLPRQTPQSVQETIKYCGILLKEYTKNESGRVHPYISPLAPFLDPGSRAFENPQKYGYKLFYKTLEEHRQALLAPSWKYMLNYETKWMSRDELVTSTYEAALQLNRLKIEHGLLRQKEGYLIETRIREAISLMRRIDNILSIKDQQIKEKKMEKVKSRLSYLNNSTICKKKELRWPVAPIRFNFPRIIWAALTKN
;
A
#
# COMPACT_ATOMS: atom_id res chain seq x y z
N SER A 1 -18.24 25.12 9.06
CA SER A 1 -17.17 24.47 9.83
C SER A 1 -16.08 25.49 10.10
N GLU A 2 -15.32 25.37 11.20
CA GLU A 2 -14.18 26.26 11.46
C GLU A 2 -13.15 26.24 10.31
N ILE A 3 -12.96 25.09 9.68
CA ILE A 3 -12.09 24.90 8.52
C ILE A 3 -12.48 25.83 7.36
N LYS A 4 -13.78 25.91 7.04
CA LYS A 4 -14.30 26.79 5.99
C LYS A 4 -13.96 28.27 6.25
N ASN A 5 -14.00 28.70 7.51
CA ASN A 5 -13.70 30.09 7.89
C ASN A 5 -12.22 30.41 7.75
N LYS A 6 -11.33 29.41 7.87
CA LYS A 6 -9.87 29.59 7.76
C LYS A 6 -9.36 29.71 6.32
N ARG A 7 -10.20 29.43 5.30
CA ARG A 7 -9.85 29.53 3.86
C ARG A 7 -8.51 28.84 3.52
N ILE A 8 -8.32 27.63 4.04
CA ILE A 8 -7.11 26.83 3.80
C ILE A 8 -7.10 26.39 2.33
N ASP A 9 -6.05 26.75 1.59
CA ASP A 9 -5.84 26.40 0.18
C ASP A 9 -4.92 25.17 -0.01
N ASN A 10 -4.34 24.65 1.07
CA ASN A 10 -3.58 23.42 1.07
C ASN A 10 -4.41 22.21 0.59
N HIS A 11 -3.73 21.22 0.01
CA HIS A 11 -4.32 19.91 -0.18
C HIS A 11 -4.47 19.20 1.18
N ILE A 12 -5.67 18.70 1.46
CA ILE A 12 -5.97 17.93 2.65
C ILE A 12 -6.44 16.54 2.21
N ALA A 13 -5.81 15.49 2.72
CA ALA A 13 -6.26 14.11 2.52
C ALA A 13 -7.04 13.66 3.74
N LEU A 14 -8.22 13.08 3.53
CA LEU A 14 -9.04 12.49 4.57
C LEU A 14 -9.06 10.97 4.37
N GLU A 15 -8.63 10.24 5.39
CA GLU A 15 -8.70 8.77 5.38
C GLU A 15 -10.07 8.33 5.90
N LEU A 16 -10.77 7.53 5.08
CA LEU A 16 -12.06 6.96 5.36
C LEU A 16 -11.91 5.47 5.64
N PHE A 17 -12.49 5.06 6.75
CA PHE A 17 -12.51 3.66 7.19
C PHE A 17 -13.81 2.93 6.84
N TRP A 18 -14.77 3.68 6.31
CA TRP A 18 -16.10 3.26 5.87
C TRP A 18 -16.53 4.15 4.68
N PRO A 19 -17.39 3.65 3.78
CA PRO A 19 -17.98 4.46 2.72
C PRO A 19 -18.57 5.77 3.25
N GLY A 20 -18.18 6.89 2.63
CA GLY A 20 -18.62 8.21 3.03
C GLY A 20 -20.04 8.48 2.52
N SER A 21 -20.94 8.88 3.40
CA SER A 21 -22.27 9.35 2.96
C SER A 21 -22.15 10.60 2.08
N LYS A 22 -23.07 10.77 1.13
CA LYS A 22 -23.09 11.94 0.25
C LYS A 22 -23.06 13.28 1.01
N ASN A 23 -23.89 13.43 2.04
CA ASN A 23 -23.93 14.65 2.86
C ASN A 23 -22.59 14.93 3.58
N PHE A 24 -21.91 13.87 4.02
CA PHE A 24 -20.57 14.01 4.62
C PHE A 24 -19.55 14.49 3.58
N LEU A 25 -19.56 13.92 2.37
CA LEU A 25 -18.68 14.35 1.28
C LEU A 25 -18.99 15.79 0.82
N GLU A 26 -20.26 16.19 0.74
CA GLU A 26 -20.68 17.56 0.44
C GLU A 26 -20.18 18.55 1.49
N THR A 27 -20.22 18.15 2.78
CA THR A 27 -19.69 18.96 3.88
C THR A 27 -18.17 19.16 3.75
N ILE A 28 -17.44 18.11 3.36
CA ILE A 28 -15.99 18.19 3.08
C ILE A 28 -15.74 19.14 1.91
N ALA A 29 -16.41 18.92 0.78
CA ALA A 29 -16.22 19.71 -0.44
C ALA A 29 -16.56 21.20 -0.22
N GLY A 30 -17.60 21.50 0.55
CA GLY A 30 -17.97 22.86 0.93
C GLY A 30 -17.05 23.52 1.96
N SER A 31 -16.14 22.77 2.59
CA SER A 31 -15.20 23.24 3.61
C SER A 31 -13.75 23.28 3.14
N ILE A 32 -13.35 22.41 2.22
CA ILE A 32 -11.96 22.18 1.80
C ILE A 32 -11.92 22.18 0.27
N SER A 33 -11.33 23.22 -0.33
CA SER A 33 -11.27 23.38 -1.78
C SER A 33 -10.41 22.32 -2.49
N ASN A 34 -9.35 21.86 -1.82
CA ASN A 34 -8.37 20.90 -2.35
C ASN A 34 -8.39 19.58 -1.55
N PHE A 35 -9.57 19.01 -1.35
CA PHE A 35 -9.69 17.74 -0.63
C PHE A 35 -9.31 16.54 -1.50
N ASN A 36 -8.79 15.52 -0.83
CA ASN A 36 -8.42 14.22 -1.36
C ASN A 36 -8.98 13.18 -0.40
N ILE A 37 -9.28 11.98 -0.90
CA ILE A 37 -9.79 10.88 -0.10
C ILE A 37 -8.81 9.73 -0.18
N GLU A 38 -8.58 9.09 0.95
CA GLU A 38 -7.99 7.75 1.02
C GLU A 38 -9.05 6.83 1.60
N ILE A 39 -9.24 5.65 1.04
CA ILE A 39 -10.08 4.61 1.64
C ILE A 39 -9.39 3.27 1.52
N SER A 40 -9.43 2.50 2.61
CA SER A 40 -8.82 1.18 2.71
C SER A 40 -9.92 0.11 2.72
N PRO A 41 -10.35 -0.37 1.53
CA PRO A 41 -11.29 -1.48 1.43
C PRO A 41 -10.67 -2.83 1.75
N GLU A 42 -9.34 -2.91 1.87
CA GLU A 42 -8.56 -4.09 2.24
C GLU A 42 -8.59 -5.23 1.20
N SER A 43 -9.76 -5.61 0.70
CA SER A 43 -9.98 -6.59 -0.36
C SER A 43 -11.11 -6.13 -1.28
N HIS A 44 -11.15 -6.64 -2.51
CA HIS A 44 -12.33 -6.54 -3.38
C HIS A 44 -13.48 -7.45 -2.93
N ASP A 45 -13.14 -8.55 -2.24
CA ASP A 45 -14.08 -9.54 -1.73
C ASP A 45 -14.68 -9.06 -0.41
N GLU A 46 -16.00 -8.93 -0.39
CA GLU A 46 -16.76 -8.41 0.74
C GLU A 46 -16.69 -9.31 1.99
N GLU A 47 -16.56 -10.63 1.82
CA GLU A 47 -16.46 -11.58 2.93
C GLU A 47 -15.05 -11.58 3.56
N ILE A 48 -14.00 -11.42 2.75
CA ILE A 48 -12.62 -11.18 3.24
C ILE A 48 -12.57 -9.85 3.99
N ARG A 49 -13.11 -8.80 3.37
CA ARG A 49 -13.17 -7.45 3.95
C ARG A 49 -13.93 -7.44 5.28
N LYS A 50 -15.09 -8.09 5.33
CA LYS A 50 -15.90 -8.26 6.55
C LYS A 50 -15.15 -9.04 7.63
N ALA A 51 -14.45 -10.11 7.28
CA ALA A 51 -13.64 -10.89 8.22
C ALA A 51 -12.51 -10.07 8.85
N PHE A 52 -11.98 -9.08 8.13
CA PHE A 52 -10.99 -8.13 8.65
C PHE A 52 -11.60 -6.98 9.48
N GLY A 53 -12.92 -6.78 9.42
CA GLY A 53 -13.64 -5.79 10.24
C GLY A 53 -14.25 -4.61 9.46
N ARG A 54 -14.36 -4.72 8.13
CA ARG A 54 -14.88 -3.66 7.24
C ARG A 54 -16.18 -4.12 6.56
N ALA A 55 -17.29 -4.20 7.29
CA ALA A 55 -18.51 -4.84 6.78
C ALA A 55 -19.36 -3.94 5.86
N TYR A 56 -18.89 -3.66 4.64
CA TYR A 56 -19.64 -2.93 3.61
C TYR A 56 -19.45 -3.52 2.20
N ASP A 57 -20.43 -3.27 1.32
CA ASP A 57 -20.46 -3.78 -0.05
C ASP A 57 -19.65 -2.93 -1.05
N ASN A 58 -19.31 -3.52 -2.19
CA ASN A 58 -18.58 -2.85 -3.27
C ASN A 58 -19.37 -1.69 -3.85
N GLN A 59 -20.69 -1.80 -3.93
CA GLN A 59 -21.54 -0.72 -4.45
C GLN A 59 -21.43 0.56 -3.62
N SER A 60 -21.31 0.45 -2.30
CA SER A 60 -21.15 1.58 -1.38
C SER A 60 -19.77 2.22 -1.49
N LEU A 61 -18.73 1.40 -1.69
CA LEU A 61 -17.39 1.89 -2.02
C LEU A 61 -17.38 2.66 -3.35
N GLU A 62 -17.91 2.06 -4.41
CA GLU A 62 -17.99 2.67 -5.75
C GLU A 62 -18.80 3.97 -5.73
N ARG A 63 -19.93 4.02 -5.02
CA ARG A 63 -20.71 5.25 -4.80
C ARG A 63 -19.89 6.33 -4.09
N THR A 64 -19.09 5.97 -3.09
CA THR A 64 -18.20 6.93 -2.40
C THR A 64 -17.18 7.53 -3.37
N ILE A 65 -16.57 6.69 -4.22
CA ILE A 65 -15.61 7.13 -5.24
C ILE A 65 -16.30 8.10 -6.21
N GLU A 66 -17.46 7.70 -6.74
CA GLU A 66 -18.21 8.50 -7.71
C GLU A 66 -18.65 9.85 -7.14
N ASP A 67 -19.26 9.87 -5.94
CA ASP A 67 -19.71 11.10 -5.29
C ASP A 67 -18.53 12.03 -4.98
N ALA A 68 -17.41 11.48 -4.49
CA ALA A 68 -16.21 12.27 -4.22
C ALA A 68 -15.68 12.95 -5.50
N LEU A 69 -15.58 12.20 -6.61
CA LEU A 69 -15.11 12.74 -7.88
C LEU A 69 -16.04 13.83 -8.42
N LYS A 70 -17.36 13.62 -8.36
CA LYS A 70 -18.40 14.61 -8.73
C LYS A 70 -18.32 15.88 -7.90
N LEU A 71 -17.97 15.76 -6.62
CA LEU A 71 -17.78 16.88 -5.70
C LEU A 71 -16.41 17.58 -5.85
N GLY A 72 -15.61 17.20 -6.85
CA GLY A 72 -14.36 17.88 -7.18
C GLY A 72 -13.14 17.39 -6.39
N CYS A 73 -13.22 16.20 -5.78
CA CYS A 73 -12.10 15.55 -5.11
C CYS A 73 -10.87 15.51 -6.02
N LYS A 74 -9.70 15.95 -5.53
CA LYS A 74 -8.50 16.05 -6.37
C LYS A 74 -7.87 14.68 -6.63
N ARG A 75 -8.04 13.75 -5.69
CA ARG A 75 -7.48 12.40 -5.76
C ARG A 75 -8.18 11.46 -4.78
N VAL A 76 -8.44 10.23 -5.22
CA VAL A 76 -8.96 9.13 -4.41
C VAL A 76 -7.94 7.99 -4.41
N ASP A 77 -7.36 7.69 -3.25
CA ASP A 77 -6.46 6.56 -3.08
C ASP A 77 -7.23 5.36 -2.51
N LEU A 78 -7.02 4.19 -3.11
CA LEU A 78 -7.63 2.93 -2.69
C LEU A 78 -6.54 1.99 -2.21
N PHE A 79 -6.52 1.68 -0.92
CA PHE A 79 -5.51 0.78 -0.34
C PHE A 79 -6.08 -0.62 -0.11
N PHE A 80 -5.52 -1.58 -0.84
CA PHE A 80 -5.78 -3.01 -0.66
C PHE A 80 -4.63 -3.67 0.08
N MET A 81 -4.93 -4.74 0.80
CA MET A 81 -3.98 -5.45 1.64
C MET A 81 -3.85 -6.92 1.24
N ILE A 82 -2.67 -7.49 1.48
CA ILE A 82 -2.38 -8.92 1.36
C ILE A 82 -2.03 -9.48 2.75
N GLY A 83 -2.50 -10.67 3.07
CA GLY A 83 -2.36 -11.29 4.39
C GLY A 83 -3.59 -11.17 5.29
N LEU A 84 -4.76 -11.03 4.68
CA LEU A 84 -6.03 -10.94 5.39
C LEU A 84 -6.59 -12.34 5.72
N PRO A 85 -7.49 -12.47 6.71
CA PRO A 85 -8.21 -13.71 6.95
C PRO A 85 -9.06 -14.06 5.72
N ARG A 86 -9.19 -15.35 5.40
CA ARG A 86 -9.93 -15.88 4.23
C ARG A 86 -9.33 -15.58 2.86
N GLN A 87 -8.28 -14.76 2.80
CA GLN A 87 -7.63 -14.40 1.55
C GLN A 87 -6.76 -15.54 1.01
N THR A 88 -6.90 -15.82 -0.28
CA THR A 88 -6.11 -16.81 -1.04
C THR A 88 -5.28 -16.09 -2.12
N PRO A 89 -4.26 -16.74 -2.71
CA PRO A 89 -3.53 -16.18 -3.84
C PRO A 89 -4.46 -15.76 -4.99
N GLN A 90 -5.49 -16.56 -5.27
CA GLN A 90 -6.50 -16.23 -6.28
C GLN A 90 -7.26 -14.94 -5.96
N SER A 91 -7.73 -14.76 -4.72
CA SER A 91 -8.45 -13.56 -4.32
C SER A 91 -7.59 -12.28 -4.38
N VAL A 92 -6.27 -12.41 -4.21
CA VAL A 92 -5.33 -11.30 -4.45
C VAL A 92 -5.33 -10.93 -5.93
N GLN A 93 -5.29 -11.91 -6.84
CA GLN A 93 -5.36 -11.65 -8.28
C GLN A 93 -6.71 -11.04 -8.69
N GLU A 94 -7.81 -11.47 -8.09
CA GLU A 94 -9.13 -10.89 -8.31
C GLU A 94 -9.22 -9.44 -7.80
N THR A 95 -8.48 -9.10 -6.73
CA THR A 95 -8.33 -7.70 -6.30
C THR A 95 -7.66 -6.84 -7.37
N ILE A 96 -6.67 -7.37 -8.08
CA ILE A 96 -6.02 -6.67 -9.21
C ILE A 96 -6.97 -6.49 -10.38
N LYS A 97 -7.77 -7.51 -10.70
CA LYS A 97 -8.83 -7.41 -11.73
C LYS A 97 -9.84 -6.32 -11.35
N TYR A 98 -10.27 -6.28 -10.09
CA TYR A 98 -11.17 -5.25 -9.58
C TYR A 98 -10.55 -3.85 -9.67
N CYS A 99 -9.27 -3.67 -9.34
CA CYS A 99 -8.56 -2.42 -9.59
C CYS A 99 -8.63 -2.00 -11.07
N GLY A 100 -8.46 -2.95 -12.00
CA GLY A 100 -8.59 -2.69 -13.44
C GLY A 100 -10.00 -2.23 -13.84
N ILE A 101 -11.05 -2.81 -13.24
CA ILE A 101 -12.45 -2.39 -13.45
C ILE A 101 -12.64 -0.94 -12.97
N LEU A 102 -12.21 -0.63 -11.74
CA LEU A 102 -12.33 0.73 -11.18
C LEU A 102 -11.56 1.76 -12.00
N LEU A 103 -10.34 1.42 -12.44
CA LEU A 103 -9.56 2.31 -13.30
C LEU A 103 -10.29 2.54 -14.62
N LYS A 104 -10.74 1.49 -15.30
CA LYS A 104 -11.48 1.60 -16.55
C LYS A 104 -12.74 2.45 -16.42
N GLU A 105 -13.41 2.41 -15.27
CA GLU A 105 -14.62 3.20 -15.04
C GLU A 105 -14.29 4.67 -14.76
N TYR A 106 -13.37 4.94 -13.84
CA TYR A 106 -13.14 6.28 -13.30
C TYR A 106 -11.98 7.06 -13.94
N THR A 107 -11.29 6.50 -14.95
CA THR A 107 -10.23 7.23 -15.69
C THR A 107 -10.56 7.52 -17.16
N LYS A 108 -11.74 7.13 -17.67
CA LYS A 108 -12.14 7.39 -19.08
C LYS A 108 -12.34 8.86 -19.43
N ASN A 109 -12.84 9.67 -18.48
CA ASN A 109 -13.34 11.03 -18.77
C ASN A 109 -12.58 12.13 -18.02
N GLU A 110 -11.64 11.77 -17.14
CA GLU A 110 -10.94 12.71 -16.27
C GLU A 110 -9.49 12.26 -16.03
N SER A 111 -8.62 13.22 -15.70
CA SER A 111 -7.21 12.97 -15.41
C SER A 111 -7.04 12.05 -14.19
N GLY A 112 -6.97 10.74 -14.39
CA GLY A 112 -6.32 9.77 -13.50
C GLY A 112 -6.45 10.01 -12.00
N ARG A 113 -7.65 10.32 -11.48
CA ARG A 113 -7.85 10.75 -10.08
C ARG A 113 -7.96 9.59 -9.09
N VAL A 114 -8.20 8.38 -9.57
CA VAL A 114 -8.31 7.17 -8.74
C VAL A 114 -7.00 6.40 -8.78
N HIS A 115 -6.39 6.17 -7.62
CA HIS A 115 -5.10 5.48 -7.51
C HIS A 115 -5.21 4.25 -6.61
N PRO A 116 -5.27 3.04 -7.19
CA PRO A 116 -5.20 1.82 -6.42
C PRO A 116 -3.77 1.52 -5.96
N TYR A 117 -3.66 0.97 -4.76
CA TYR A 117 -2.44 0.48 -4.13
C TYR A 117 -2.71 -0.90 -3.55
N ILE A 118 -1.69 -1.76 -3.55
CA ILE A 118 -1.76 -3.04 -2.86
C ILE A 118 -0.43 -3.32 -2.16
N SER A 119 -0.51 -3.74 -0.90
CA SER A 119 0.66 -4.04 -0.09
C SER A 119 0.38 -5.14 0.92
N PRO A 120 1.37 -5.96 1.31
CA PRO A 120 1.18 -6.90 2.40
C PRO A 120 1.00 -6.17 3.73
N LEU A 121 0.21 -6.76 4.62
CA LEU A 121 0.23 -6.45 6.04
C LEU A 121 1.58 -6.93 6.59
N ALA A 122 2.59 -6.07 6.55
CA ALA A 122 3.97 -6.42 6.80
C ALA A 122 4.68 -5.30 7.59
N PRO A 123 5.73 -5.63 8.37
CA PRO A 123 6.33 -6.96 8.50
C PRO A 123 5.70 -7.85 9.58
N PHE A 124 4.70 -7.38 10.32
CA PHE A 124 4.06 -8.17 11.37
C PHE A 124 2.58 -7.83 11.53
N LEU A 125 1.82 -8.75 12.13
CA LEU A 125 0.54 -8.40 12.74
C LEU A 125 0.80 -7.46 13.91
N ASP A 126 -0.01 -6.40 14.03
CA ASP A 126 0.18 -5.34 15.01
C ASP A 126 0.03 -5.88 16.45
N PRO A 127 1.06 -5.75 17.31
CA PRO A 127 0.95 -6.07 18.74
C PRO A 127 -0.21 -5.29 19.39
N GLY A 128 -1.01 -5.96 20.22
CA GLY A 128 -2.22 -5.39 20.82
C GLY A 128 -3.47 -5.45 19.92
N SER A 129 -3.36 -5.86 18.66
CA SER A 129 -4.52 -6.13 17.83
C SER A 129 -5.21 -7.43 18.23
N ARG A 130 -6.53 -7.54 17.99
CA ARG A 130 -7.28 -8.78 18.27
C ARG A 130 -6.69 -9.99 17.54
N ALA A 131 -6.19 -9.79 16.32
CA ALA A 131 -5.54 -10.81 15.52
C ALA A 131 -4.19 -11.25 16.10
N PHE A 132 -3.41 -10.34 16.69
CA PHE A 132 -2.15 -10.68 17.34
C PHE A 132 -2.37 -11.37 18.69
N GLU A 133 -3.33 -10.89 19.50
CA GLU A 133 -3.62 -11.45 20.82
C GLU A 133 -4.30 -12.82 20.73
N ASN A 134 -5.15 -13.04 19.72
CA ASN A 134 -5.92 -14.28 19.55
C ASN A 134 -5.78 -14.86 18.12
N PRO A 135 -4.57 -15.20 17.65
CA PRO A 135 -4.31 -15.45 16.24
C PRO A 135 -5.12 -16.62 15.67
N GLN A 136 -5.21 -17.73 16.41
CA GLN A 136 -5.95 -18.92 15.95
C GLN A 136 -7.45 -18.65 15.71
N LYS A 137 -8.06 -17.79 16.53
CA LYS A 137 -9.47 -17.37 16.41
C LYS A 137 -9.71 -16.60 15.10
N TYR A 138 -8.76 -15.77 14.70
CA TYR A 138 -8.83 -14.96 13.48
C TYR A 138 -8.18 -15.63 12.26
N GLY A 139 -7.71 -16.88 12.39
CA GLY A 139 -7.15 -17.64 11.28
C GLY A 139 -5.69 -17.31 10.97
N TYR A 140 -4.96 -16.79 11.95
CA TYR A 140 -3.54 -16.51 11.89
C TYR A 140 -2.72 -17.53 12.69
N LYS A 141 -1.46 -17.68 12.30
CA LYS A 141 -0.42 -18.38 13.05
C LYS A 141 0.80 -17.48 13.13
N LEU A 142 1.21 -17.15 14.36
CA LEU A 142 2.38 -16.31 14.61
C LEU A 142 3.66 -17.15 14.67
N PHE A 143 4.74 -16.61 14.12
CA PHE A 143 6.12 -17.09 14.27
C PHE A 143 6.87 -16.34 15.37
N TYR A 144 6.55 -15.06 15.60
CA TYR A 144 7.19 -14.19 16.58
C TYR A 144 6.12 -13.45 17.38
N LYS A 145 6.34 -13.27 18.69
CA LYS A 145 5.43 -12.58 19.61
C LYS A 145 6.12 -11.51 20.45
N THR A 146 7.35 -11.77 20.92
CA THR A 146 8.05 -10.83 21.81
C THR A 146 8.84 -9.79 21.04
N LEU A 147 9.14 -8.66 21.68
CA LEU A 147 10.00 -7.62 21.09
C LEU A 147 11.36 -8.20 20.66
N GLU A 148 11.97 -9.06 21.48
CA GLU A 148 13.28 -9.65 21.19
C GLU A 148 13.22 -10.59 19.97
N GLU A 149 12.16 -11.40 19.85
CA GLU A 149 11.98 -12.25 18.66
C GLU A 149 11.84 -11.40 17.39
N HIS A 150 11.06 -10.31 17.44
CA HIS A 150 10.94 -9.39 16.30
C HIS A 150 12.29 -8.72 16.00
N ARG A 151 13.04 -8.28 17.02
CA ARG A 151 14.37 -7.67 16.85
C ARG A 151 15.34 -8.63 16.16
N GLN A 152 15.33 -9.91 16.51
CA GLN A 152 16.14 -10.94 15.84
C GLN A 152 15.65 -11.20 14.41
N ALA A 153 14.35 -11.23 14.18
CA ALA A 153 13.77 -11.42 12.85
C ALA A 153 14.16 -10.30 11.86
N LEU A 154 14.40 -9.07 12.33
CA LEU A 154 14.90 -7.97 11.49
C LEU A 154 16.28 -8.25 10.85
N LEU A 155 17.07 -9.18 11.43
CA LEU A 155 18.36 -9.58 10.89
C LEU A 155 18.25 -10.65 9.79
N ALA A 156 17.03 -11.12 9.51
CA ALA A 156 16.78 -12.16 8.54
C ALA A 156 17.16 -11.69 7.11
N PRO A 157 17.58 -12.61 6.23
CA PRO A 157 18.14 -12.24 4.93
C PRO A 157 17.09 -11.67 3.94
N SER A 158 15.80 -11.81 4.23
CA SER A 158 14.72 -11.20 3.44
C SER A 158 13.48 -10.94 4.29
N TRP A 159 12.61 -10.05 3.81
CA TRP A 159 11.36 -9.68 4.50
C TRP A 159 10.40 -10.86 4.67
N LYS A 160 10.47 -11.88 3.79
CA LYS A 160 9.75 -13.15 3.94
C LYS A 160 9.97 -13.78 5.32
N TYR A 161 11.20 -13.73 5.81
CA TYR A 161 11.59 -14.27 7.11
C TYR A 161 11.44 -13.28 8.25
N MET A 162 11.23 -11.99 7.95
CA MET A 162 10.80 -10.99 8.93
C MET A 162 9.31 -11.11 9.26
N LEU A 163 8.50 -11.63 8.31
CA LEU A 163 7.07 -11.85 8.52
C LEU A 163 6.80 -12.69 9.76
N ASN A 164 6.11 -12.09 10.72
CA ASN A 164 5.78 -12.76 11.97
C ASN A 164 4.55 -13.66 11.90
N TYR A 165 3.92 -13.83 10.73
CA TYR A 165 2.70 -14.62 10.62
C TYR A 165 2.56 -15.33 9.28
N GLU A 166 1.67 -16.31 9.29
CA GLU A 166 0.97 -16.85 8.12
C GLU A 166 -0.53 -16.93 8.45
N THR A 167 -1.35 -17.18 7.43
CA THR A 167 -2.79 -17.40 7.63
C THR A 167 -3.13 -18.86 7.38
N LYS A 168 -4.34 -19.29 7.75
CA LYS A 168 -4.87 -20.62 7.39
C LYS A 168 -4.99 -20.84 5.88
N TRP A 169 -4.95 -19.76 5.09
CA TRP A 169 -5.22 -19.76 3.66
C TRP A 169 -3.97 -19.47 2.82
N MET A 170 -2.96 -18.84 3.40
CA MET A 170 -1.72 -18.48 2.72
C MET A 170 -0.53 -18.67 3.66
N SER A 171 0.39 -19.53 3.24
CA SER A 171 1.73 -19.65 3.82
C SER A 171 2.53 -18.35 3.64
N ARG A 172 3.62 -18.18 4.40
CA ARG A 172 4.56 -17.06 4.19
C ARG A 172 5.06 -16.96 2.75
N ASP A 173 5.30 -18.09 2.10
CA ASP A 173 5.76 -18.17 0.72
C ASP A 173 4.71 -17.62 -0.25
N GLU A 174 3.44 -17.99 -0.04
CA GLU A 174 2.31 -17.49 -0.84
C GLU A 174 2.01 -16.02 -0.58
N LEU A 175 2.09 -15.54 0.67
CA LEU A 175 1.93 -14.11 1.00
C LEU A 175 2.92 -13.25 0.23
N VAL A 176 4.18 -13.67 0.24
CA VAL A 176 5.27 -12.96 -0.40
C VAL A 176 5.21 -13.06 -1.92
N THR A 177 4.89 -14.24 -2.46
CA THR A 177 4.76 -14.44 -3.91
C THR A 177 3.58 -13.66 -4.47
N SER A 178 2.41 -13.74 -3.83
CA SER A 178 1.21 -12.98 -4.21
C SER A 178 1.46 -11.48 -4.14
N THR A 179 2.24 -11.01 -3.17
CA THR A 179 2.66 -9.60 -3.08
C THR A 179 3.39 -9.13 -4.32
N TYR A 180 4.41 -9.88 -4.77
CA TYR A 180 5.19 -9.47 -5.93
C TYR A 180 4.40 -9.61 -7.24
N GLU A 181 3.59 -10.65 -7.38
CA GLU A 181 2.73 -10.83 -8.55
C GLU A 181 1.69 -9.73 -8.67
N ALA A 182 1.02 -9.40 -7.56
CA ALA A 182 0.08 -8.29 -7.48
C ALA A 182 0.74 -6.96 -7.83
N ALA A 183 1.93 -6.70 -7.27
CA ALA A 183 2.68 -5.49 -7.58
C ALA A 183 3.04 -5.36 -9.06
N LEU A 184 3.49 -6.45 -9.71
CA LEU A 184 3.81 -6.46 -11.13
C LEU A 184 2.58 -6.16 -11.99
N GLN A 185 1.45 -6.81 -11.69
CA GLN A 185 0.23 -6.64 -12.48
C GLN A 185 -0.41 -5.27 -12.27
N LEU A 186 -0.46 -4.79 -11.02
CA LEU A 186 -0.96 -3.44 -10.74
C LEU A 186 -0.09 -2.37 -11.39
N ASN A 187 1.24 -2.55 -11.39
CA ASN A 187 2.16 -1.64 -12.08
C ASN A 187 1.85 -1.55 -13.59
N ARG A 188 1.52 -2.67 -14.23
CA ARG A 188 1.11 -2.69 -15.64
C ARG A 188 -0.23 -1.99 -15.85
N LEU A 189 -1.23 -2.28 -15.03
CA LEU A 189 -2.54 -1.58 -15.08
C LEU A 189 -2.39 -0.07 -14.93
N LYS A 190 -1.50 0.39 -14.03
CA LYS A 190 -1.21 1.81 -13.84
C LYS A 190 -0.58 2.46 -15.08
N ILE A 191 0.26 1.73 -15.84
CA ILE A 191 0.81 2.21 -17.12
C ILE A 191 -0.31 2.30 -18.17
N GLU A 192 -1.11 1.24 -18.30
CA GLU A 192 -2.20 1.14 -19.27
C GLU A 192 -3.24 2.26 -19.11
N HIS A 193 -3.53 2.66 -17.87
CA HIS A 193 -4.48 3.72 -17.54
C HIS A 193 -3.83 5.10 -17.33
N GLY A 194 -2.55 5.26 -17.73
CA GLY A 194 -1.87 6.56 -17.71
C GLY A 194 -1.52 7.13 -16.33
N LEU A 195 -1.67 6.34 -15.25
CA LEU A 195 -1.29 6.74 -13.89
C LEU A 195 0.22 6.69 -13.65
N LEU A 196 0.93 5.92 -14.46
CA LEU A 196 2.37 5.73 -14.35
C LEU A 196 3.04 5.81 -15.72
N ARG A 197 4.14 6.56 -15.82
CA ARG A 197 4.89 6.63 -17.08
C ARG A 197 5.56 5.29 -17.36
N GLN A 198 5.56 4.86 -18.62
CA GLN A 198 6.13 3.57 -19.03
C GLN A 198 7.58 3.36 -18.55
N LYS A 199 8.44 4.38 -18.65
CA LYS A 199 9.83 4.32 -18.13
C LYS A 199 9.88 4.09 -16.62
N GLU A 200 8.99 4.73 -15.86
CA GLU A 200 8.93 4.57 -14.40
C GLU A 200 8.42 3.18 -14.03
N GLY A 201 7.41 2.67 -14.75
CA GLY A 201 6.85 1.35 -14.57
C GLY A 201 7.82 0.22 -14.92
N TYR A 202 8.61 0.35 -15.99
CA TYR A 202 9.66 -0.62 -16.32
C TYR A 202 10.74 -0.71 -15.23
N LEU A 203 11.12 0.43 -14.65
CA LEU A 203 12.08 0.45 -13.54
C LEU A 203 11.53 -0.26 -12.29
N ILE A 204 10.24 -0.08 -11.99
CA ILE A 204 9.57 -0.77 -10.88
C ILE A 204 9.51 -2.28 -11.14
N GLU A 205 9.08 -2.69 -12.35
CA GLU A 205 9.06 -4.10 -12.74
C GLU A 205 10.44 -4.76 -12.65
N THR A 206 11.49 -4.05 -13.08
CA THR A 206 12.88 -4.54 -12.98
C THR A 206 13.27 -4.79 -11.53
N ARG A 207 13.01 -3.84 -10.62
CA ARG A 207 13.30 -3.98 -9.18
C ARG A 207 12.52 -5.11 -8.54
N ILE A 208 11.25 -5.29 -8.90
CA ILE A 208 10.43 -6.40 -8.40
C ILE A 208 11.04 -7.73 -8.85
N ARG A 209 11.40 -7.87 -10.13
CA ARG A 209 12.02 -9.10 -10.67
C ARG A 209 13.36 -9.40 -10.01
N GLU A 210 14.18 -8.39 -9.76
CA GLU A 210 15.43 -8.53 -9.01
C GLU A 210 15.18 -9.01 -7.58
N ALA A 211 14.18 -8.45 -6.89
CA ALA A 211 13.81 -8.86 -5.54
C ALA A 211 13.30 -10.31 -5.48
N ILE A 212 12.48 -10.73 -6.44
CA ILE A 212 12.04 -12.14 -6.58
C ILE A 212 13.26 -13.06 -6.79
N SER A 213 14.17 -12.69 -7.69
CA SER A 213 15.37 -13.47 -7.99
C SER A 213 16.28 -13.60 -6.77
N LEU A 214 16.49 -12.50 -6.04
CA LEU A 214 17.29 -12.46 -4.82
C LEU A 214 16.68 -13.34 -3.73
N MET A 215 15.37 -13.27 -3.55
CA MET A 215 14.65 -14.09 -2.58
C MET A 215 14.74 -15.59 -2.88
N ARG A 216 14.57 -16.00 -4.15
CA ARG A 216 14.78 -17.41 -4.55
C ARG A 216 16.20 -17.89 -4.26
N ARG A 217 17.20 -17.03 -4.47
CA ARG A 217 18.60 -17.36 -4.11
C ARG A 217 18.77 -17.54 -2.61
N ILE A 218 18.15 -16.68 -1.80
CA ILE A 218 18.17 -16.80 -0.33
C ILE A 218 17.52 -18.12 0.10
N ASP A 219 16.35 -18.45 -0.44
CA ASP A 219 15.64 -19.70 -0.14
C ASP A 219 16.52 -20.93 -0.48
N ASN A 220 17.18 -20.92 -1.64
CA ASN A 220 18.13 -21.96 -2.04
C ASN A 220 19.37 -22.04 -1.15
N ILE A 221 19.82 -20.94 -0.55
CA ILE A 221 20.95 -20.95 0.38
C ILE A 221 20.51 -21.51 1.74
N LEU A 222 19.33 -21.13 2.20
CA LEU A 222 18.79 -21.58 3.49
C LEU A 222 18.48 -23.09 3.50
N SER A 223 18.18 -23.70 2.35
CA SER A 223 17.97 -25.15 2.22
C SER A 223 19.26 -25.99 2.27
N ILE A 224 20.44 -25.38 2.24
CA ILE A 224 21.73 -26.08 2.32
C ILE A 224 21.94 -26.63 3.75
N LYS A 225 22.28 -27.91 3.86
CA LYS A 225 22.54 -28.57 5.16
C LYS A 225 23.89 -28.15 5.78
N ASP A 226 24.92 -28.01 4.95
CA ASP A 226 26.26 -27.59 5.39
C ASP A 226 26.29 -26.10 5.79
N GLN A 227 26.63 -25.85 7.05
CA GLN A 227 26.60 -24.51 7.63
C GLN A 227 27.72 -23.60 7.10
N GLN A 228 28.93 -24.13 6.87
CA GLN A 228 30.05 -23.33 6.35
C GLN A 228 29.78 -22.88 4.91
N ILE A 229 29.23 -23.77 4.08
CA ILE A 229 28.85 -23.45 2.70
C ILE A 229 27.71 -22.43 2.68
N LYS A 230 26.73 -22.57 3.59
CA LYS A 230 25.61 -21.65 3.72
C LYS A 230 26.08 -20.24 4.07
N GLU A 231 26.94 -20.09 5.08
CA GLU A 231 27.47 -18.80 5.52
C GLU A 231 28.26 -18.10 4.40
N LYS A 232 29.17 -18.83 3.74
CA LYS A 232 29.96 -18.31 2.62
C LYS A 232 29.09 -17.85 1.44
N LYS A 233 28.01 -18.58 1.14
CA LYS A 233 27.06 -18.17 0.08
C LYS A 233 26.19 -16.98 0.52
N MET A 234 25.79 -16.93 1.78
CA MET A 234 24.97 -15.85 2.34
C MET A 234 25.74 -14.52 2.37
N GLU A 235 27.03 -14.54 2.68
CA GLU A 235 27.87 -13.33 2.68
C GLU A 235 27.93 -12.67 1.30
N LYS A 236 28.04 -13.47 0.23
CA LYS A 236 27.97 -12.99 -1.17
C LYS A 236 26.63 -12.35 -1.53
N VAL A 237 25.55 -12.72 -0.84
CA VAL A 237 24.21 -12.18 -1.07
C VAL A 237 23.99 -10.91 -0.25
N LYS A 238 24.48 -10.87 1.00
CA LYS A 238 24.41 -9.69 1.88
C LYS A 238 25.08 -8.46 1.27
N SER A 239 26.23 -8.62 0.61
CA SER A 239 26.89 -7.52 -0.10
C SER A 239 26.06 -6.93 -1.23
N ARG A 240 25.15 -7.71 -1.83
CA ARG A 240 24.22 -7.27 -2.88
C ARG A 240 22.92 -6.68 -2.31
N LEU A 241 22.48 -7.12 -1.13
CA LEU A 241 21.28 -6.62 -0.43
C LEU A 241 21.42 -5.16 0.02
N SER A 242 22.60 -4.77 0.52
CA SER A 242 22.86 -3.39 0.99
C SER A 242 22.62 -2.34 -0.10
N TYR A 243 22.77 -2.72 -1.37
CA TYR A 243 22.53 -1.86 -2.53
C TYR A 243 21.03 -1.69 -2.89
N LEU A 244 20.18 -2.68 -2.56
CA LEU A 244 18.79 -2.76 -3.03
C LEU A 244 17.74 -2.21 -2.04
N ASN A 245 18.12 -1.89 -0.80
CA ASN A 245 17.19 -1.57 0.30
C ASN A 245 16.38 -0.25 0.16
N ASN A 246 16.35 0.40 -1.01
CA ASN A 246 15.57 1.61 -1.26
C ASN A 246 14.36 1.36 -2.18
N SER A 247 13.20 1.07 -1.56
CA SER A 247 11.84 1.11 -2.15
C SER A 247 11.59 0.14 -3.32
N THR A 248 11.18 -1.10 -2.98
CA THR A 248 11.07 -2.21 -3.94
C THR A 248 9.70 -2.32 -4.62
N ILE A 249 8.60 -1.97 -3.94
CA ILE A 249 7.23 -2.26 -4.41
C ILE A 249 6.46 -0.98 -4.82
N CYS A 250 6.41 0.03 -3.96
CA CYS A 250 5.82 1.33 -4.28
C CYS A 250 6.83 2.44 -3.99
N LYS A 251 7.01 3.39 -4.92
CA LYS A 251 7.93 4.50 -4.67
C LYS A 251 7.28 5.49 -3.71
N LYS A 252 8.07 6.02 -2.77
CA LYS A 252 7.67 7.13 -1.88
C LYS A 252 7.09 8.34 -2.64
N LYS A 253 7.43 8.53 -3.92
CA LYS A 253 6.89 9.61 -4.77
C LYS A 253 5.45 9.37 -5.21
N GLU A 254 5.02 8.11 -5.37
CA GLU A 254 3.64 7.75 -5.73
C GLU A 254 2.66 8.01 -4.57
N LEU A 255 3.14 7.89 -3.33
CA LEU A 255 2.39 8.21 -2.12
C LEU A 255 2.29 9.72 -1.85
N ARG A 256 2.95 10.56 -2.66
CA ARG A 256 2.84 12.00 -2.50
C ARG A 256 1.52 12.45 -3.10
N TRP A 257 0.71 13.07 -2.25
CA TRP A 257 -0.47 13.82 -2.67
C TRP A 257 -0.09 14.96 -3.62
N PRO A 258 -1.01 15.40 -4.48
CA PRO A 258 -0.82 16.59 -5.28
C PRO A 258 -0.46 17.76 -4.36
N VAL A 259 0.60 18.48 -4.71
CA VAL A 259 1.05 19.67 -4.01
C VAL A 259 1.22 20.78 -5.04
N ALA A 260 1.02 22.02 -4.63
CA ALA A 260 1.38 23.16 -5.46
C ALA A 260 2.87 23.04 -5.89
N PRO A 261 3.20 23.37 -7.15
CA PRO A 261 4.56 23.21 -7.69
C PRO A 261 5.58 24.11 -6.97
N ILE A 262 5.12 25.19 -6.33
CA ILE A 262 5.93 26.12 -5.56
C ILE A 262 5.51 26.00 -4.09
N ARG A 263 6.42 25.51 -3.25
CA ARG A 263 6.21 25.36 -1.79
C ARG A 263 6.61 26.59 -0.98
N PHE A 264 7.04 27.64 -1.66
CA PHE A 264 7.64 28.82 -1.06
C PHE A 264 6.79 30.05 -1.37
N ASN A 265 6.35 30.73 -0.32
CA ASN A 265 5.80 32.07 -0.47
C ASN A 265 6.98 33.05 -0.63
N PHE A 266 7.53 33.11 -1.86
CA PHE A 266 8.67 33.97 -2.20
C PHE A 266 8.48 35.42 -1.73
N PRO A 267 7.30 36.06 -1.86
CA PRO A 267 7.06 37.38 -1.27
C PRO A 267 7.32 37.44 0.24
N ARG A 268 6.85 36.45 1.01
CA ARG A 268 7.10 36.37 2.46
C ARG A 268 8.56 36.09 2.79
N ILE A 269 9.24 35.28 1.98
CA ILE A 269 10.66 34.94 2.16
C ILE A 269 11.53 36.18 1.89
N ILE A 270 11.23 36.91 0.81
CA ILE A 270 11.90 38.16 0.47
C ILE A 270 11.61 39.21 1.55
N TRP A 271 10.36 39.35 1.98
CA TRP A 271 10.00 40.25 3.08
C TRP A 271 10.74 39.90 4.38
N ALA A 272 10.74 38.63 4.80
CA ALA A 272 11.46 38.19 5.99
C ALA A 272 12.98 38.36 5.91
N ALA A 273 13.56 38.28 4.70
CA ALA A 273 14.98 38.55 4.45
C ALA A 273 15.28 40.06 4.51
N LEU A 274 14.37 40.91 4.02
CA LEU A 274 14.51 42.37 4.03
C LEU A 274 14.24 42.99 5.41
N THR A 275 13.40 42.37 6.25
CA THR A 275 13.13 42.83 7.62
C THR A 275 14.15 42.32 8.66
N LYS A 276 15.18 41.59 8.22
CA LYS A 276 16.27 41.08 9.08
C LYS A 276 17.58 41.86 8.98
N ASN A 277 17.56 43.05 8.35
CA ASN A 277 18.60 44.06 8.43
C ASN A 277 18.10 45.27 9.21
#